data_AF-A0A1E8FGT9-F1
#
_entry.id   AF-A0A1E8FGT9-F1
#
_cell.length_a   1.000
_cell.length_b   1.000
_cell.length_c   1.000
_cell.angle_alpha   90.00
_cell.angle_beta   90.00
_cell.angle_gamma   90.00
#
_symmetry.space_group_name_H-M   'P 1'
#
loop_
_entity.id
_entity.type
_entity.pdbx_description
1 polymer ?
#
loop_
_entity_poly.entity_id
_entity_poly.type
_entity_poly.pdbx_seq_one_letter_code
_entity_poly.pdbx_strand_id
1 'polypeptide(L)'
;MDKKYLKRASSGLWLYRRKTPVLLKDKYGSNYIQHTLNTHSYHEAILKRNAINADIEMELAHVKRGSNDKAKFFHYYSQWRKEYEERQAELSKEDLYNPMEDAEPEQLVDSEEDAKSPAVKAAWTAMKTGKIPEEYQPTISELAEEWAKWAEDKKNAKYVSAMSTYVKALVAFLGRDELPCNVTSGQAQRFIDGLLESGKSASTVTHYKSKLQELWRWAVTRERASGDNPWLNTKVEASRKKSKSEHYRNFTDDELTEILAKTEYDKLNSKTWAYP
;
A
#
# COMPACT_ATOMS: atom_id res chain seq x y z
N MET A 1 -38.19 19.21 -4.74
CA MET A 1 -37.77 18.72 -3.41
C MET A 1 -36.77 17.58 -3.59
N ASP A 2 -35.56 17.72 -3.03
CA ASP A 2 -34.47 16.75 -3.22
C ASP A 2 -34.65 15.50 -2.34
N LYS A 3 -35.11 14.41 -2.96
CA LYS A 3 -35.31 13.09 -2.33
C LYS A 3 -34.08 12.19 -2.42
N LYS A 4 -32.91 12.71 -2.80
CA LYS A 4 -31.69 11.92 -2.98
C LYS A 4 -31.35 11.16 -1.69
N TYR A 5 -31.07 9.87 -1.84
CA TYR A 5 -30.78 8.89 -0.78
C TYR A 5 -31.91 8.62 0.22
N LEU A 6 -33.13 9.13 0.00
CA LEU A 6 -34.30 8.83 0.82
C LEU A 6 -35.25 7.89 0.07
N LYS A 7 -35.69 6.83 0.73
CA LYS A 7 -36.74 5.92 0.25
C LYS A 7 -37.82 5.80 1.32
N ARG A 8 -39.07 5.63 0.89
CA ARG A 8 -40.19 5.38 1.80
C ARG A 8 -40.43 3.88 1.86
N ALA A 9 -40.45 3.32 3.07
CA ALA A 9 -40.78 1.92 3.30
C ALA A 9 -42.30 1.70 3.19
N SER A 10 -42.72 0.44 3.00
CA SER A 10 -44.14 0.05 2.99
C SER A 10 -44.84 0.37 4.31
N SER A 11 -44.11 0.39 5.43
CA SER A 11 -44.57 0.83 6.75
C SER A 11 -44.79 2.35 6.88
N GLY A 12 -44.49 3.13 5.83
CA GLY A 12 -44.62 4.58 5.82
C GLY A 12 -43.44 5.33 6.45
N LEU A 13 -42.45 4.63 7.01
CA LEU A 13 -41.22 5.21 7.56
C LEU A 13 -40.21 5.58 6.45
N TRP A 14 -39.40 6.61 6.71
CA TRP A 14 -38.30 6.99 5.84
C TRP A 14 -37.04 6.16 6.09
N LEU A 15 -36.35 5.84 5.00
CA LEU A 15 -35.15 5.03 4.95
C LEU A 15 -34.06 5.77 4.18
N TYR A 16 -32.87 5.80 4.74
CA TYR A 16 -31.65 6.25 4.06
C TYR A 16 -31.06 5.09 3.26
N ARG A 17 -30.71 5.33 1.99
CA ARG A 17 -29.97 4.39 1.17
C ARG A 17 -29.02 5.10 0.21
N ARG A 18 -27.73 4.92 0.43
CA ARG A 18 -26.64 5.43 -0.42
C ARG A 18 -25.77 4.26 -0.88
N LYS A 19 -25.23 4.33 -2.11
CA LYS A 19 -24.22 3.38 -2.58
C LYS A 19 -22.93 3.60 -1.79
N THR A 20 -22.37 2.54 -1.21
CA THR A 20 -21.14 2.62 -0.41
C THR A 20 -20.00 3.14 -1.29
N PRO A 21 -19.33 4.23 -0.90
CA PRO A 21 -18.13 4.71 -1.59
C PRO A 21 -17.04 3.62 -1.63
N VAL A 22 -16.26 3.57 -2.72
CA VAL A 22 -15.26 2.50 -2.94
C VAL A 22 -14.29 2.38 -1.76
N LEU A 23 -13.83 3.53 -1.25
CA LEU A 23 -12.87 3.63 -0.13
C LEU A 23 -13.44 3.21 1.23
N LEU A 24 -14.76 3.05 1.35
CA LEU A 24 -15.42 2.64 2.60
C LEU A 24 -16.06 1.24 2.48
N LYS A 25 -15.82 0.52 1.38
CA LYS A 25 -16.42 -0.80 1.15
C LYS A 25 -16.02 -1.81 2.21
N ASP A 26 -14.77 -1.80 2.64
CA ASP A 26 -14.24 -2.74 3.62
C ASP A 26 -14.86 -2.51 5.01
N LYS A 27 -15.16 -1.25 5.35
CA LYS A 27 -15.79 -0.88 6.62
C LYS A 27 -17.27 -1.25 6.69
N TYR A 28 -18.03 -0.98 5.62
CA TYR A 28 -19.48 -1.20 5.64
C TYR A 28 -19.91 -2.59 5.15
N GLY A 29 -18.98 -3.40 4.60
CA GLY A 29 -19.18 -4.80 4.21
C GLY A 29 -20.27 -5.04 3.15
N SER A 30 -20.86 -3.98 2.61
CA SER A 30 -22.05 -4.03 1.76
C SER A 30 -21.99 -2.94 0.68
N ASN A 31 -22.66 -3.20 -0.44
CA ASN A 31 -22.69 -2.27 -1.57
C ASN A 31 -23.56 -1.03 -1.30
N TYR A 32 -24.38 -1.04 -0.23
CA TYR A 32 -25.27 0.04 0.14
C TYR A 32 -25.26 0.27 1.64
N ILE A 33 -25.04 1.52 2.04
CA ILE A 33 -25.26 1.98 3.41
C ILE A 33 -26.77 2.23 3.54
N GLN A 34 -27.42 1.48 4.43
CA GLN A 34 -28.86 1.52 4.62
C GLN A 34 -29.23 1.66 6.09
N HIS A 35 -29.97 2.72 6.43
CA HIS A 35 -30.46 2.98 7.77
C HIS A 35 -31.94 3.35 7.75
N THR A 36 -32.73 2.78 8.65
CA THR A 36 -34.08 3.30 8.92
C THR A 36 -33.96 4.61 9.71
N LEU A 37 -34.66 5.65 9.28
CA LEU A 37 -34.64 6.98 9.92
C LEU A 37 -35.70 7.11 11.04
N ASN A 38 -36.52 6.07 11.24
CA ASN A 38 -37.58 5.98 12.26
C ASN A 38 -38.46 7.25 12.33
N THR A 39 -38.82 7.82 11.19
CA THR A 39 -39.74 8.96 11.13
C THR A 39 -40.67 8.83 9.93
N HIS A 40 -41.91 9.30 10.10
CA HIS A 40 -42.87 9.50 9.02
C HIS A 40 -42.76 10.90 8.40
N SER A 41 -42.13 11.84 9.11
CA SER A 41 -41.96 13.23 8.68
C SER A 41 -40.85 13.37 7.65
N TYR A 42 -41.19 13.97 6.51
CA TYR A 42 -40.23 14.22 5.44
C TYR A 42 -39.14 15.23 5.86
N HIS A 43 -39.51 16.25 6.64
CA HIS A 43 -38.57 17.29 7.07
C HIS A 43 -37.53 16.73 8.05
N GLU A 44 -37.97 15.92 9.01
CA GLU A 44 -37.09 15.25 9.95
C GLU A 44 -36.18 14.22 9.25
N ALA A 45 -36.70 13.53 8.23
CA ALA A 45 -35.92 12.61 7.41
C ALA A 45 -34.79 13.32 6.64
N ILE A 46 -35.00 14.57 6.19
CA ILE A 46 -33.95 15.38 5.55
C ILE A 46 -32.83 15.70 6.54
N LEU A 47 -33.17 16.13 7.75
CA LEU A 47 -32.18 16.47 8.79
C LEU A 47 -31.32 15.25 9.14
N LYS A 48 -31.96 14.11 9.40
CA LYS A 48 -31.27 12.84 9.69
C LYS A 48 -30.41 12.36 8.51
N ARG A 49 -30.89 12.49 7.27
CA ARG A 49 -30.09 12.21 6.06
C ARG A 49 -28.85 13.09 5.99
N ASN A 50 -29.00 14.39 6.23
CA ASN A 50 -27.90 15.34 6.11
C ASN A 50 -26.81 15.05 7.15
N ALA A 51 -27.19 14.71 8.38
CA ALA A 51 -26.24 14.26 9.41
C ALA A 51 -25.46 13.01 8.96
N ILE A 52 -26.16 11.96 8.51
CA ILE A 52 -25.52 10.72 8.02
C ILE A 52 -24.60 11.00 6.82
N ASN A 53 -25.00 11.90 5.90
CA ASN A 53 -24.15 12.28 4.78
C ASN A 53 -22.90 13.02 5.25
N ALA A 54 -23.01 13.92 6.21
CA ALA A 54 -21.88 14.65 6.78
C ALA A 54 -20.90 13.69 7.44
N ASP A 55 -21.39 12.70 8.19
CA ASP A 55 -20.55 11.68 8.83
C ASP A 55 -19.82 10.82 7.78
N ILE A 56 -20.52 10.33 6.76
CA ILE A 56 -19.90 9.55 5.66
C ILE A 56 -18.91 10.40 4.88
N GLU A 57 -19.18 11.69 4.67
CA GLU A 57 -18.27 12.61 4.00
C GLU A 57 -17.05 12.92 4.86
N MET A 58 -17.21 13.04 6.17
CA MET A 58 -16.11 13.17 7.14
C MET A 58 -15.24 11.91 7.13
N GLU A 59 -15.83 10.71 7.19
CA GLU A 59 -15.10 9.44 7.07
C GLU A 59 -14.35 9.33 5.75
N LEU A 60 -15.00 9.70 4.64
CA LEU A 60 -14.39 9.66 3.31
C LEU A 60 -13.29 10.71 3.18
N ALA A 61 -13.46 11.88 3.82
CA ALA A 61 -12.43 12.89 3.93
C ALA A 61 -11.28 12.43 4.81
N HIS A 62 -11.49 11.68 5.89
CA HIS A 62 -10.41 11.07 6.69
C HIS A 62 -9.67 9.99 5.90
N VAL A 63 -10.34 9.16 5.12
CA VAL A 63 -9.66 8.15 4.28
C VAL A 63 -8.87 8.82 3.15
N LYS A 64 -9.42 9.89 2.54
CA LYS A 64 -8.70 10.69 1.53
C LYS A 64 -7.57 11.53 2.15
N ARG A 65 -7.80 12.13 3.31
CA ARG A 65 -6.80 12.86 4.10
C ARG A 65 -5.78 11.92 4.69
N GLY A 66 -6.04 10.64 4.89
CA GLY A 66 -5.02 9.67 5.30
C GLY A 66 -3.79 9.73 4.40
N SER A 67 -3.97 9.98 3.10
CA SER A 67 -2.86 10.25 2.17
C SER A 67 -2.17 11.62 2.40
N ASN A 68 -2.91 12.66 2.78
CA ASN A 68 -2.38 14.01 3.05
C ASN A 68 -1.75 14.13 4.45
N ASP A 69 -2.37 13.60 5.49
CA ASP A 69 -1.91 13.59 6.88
C ASP A 69 -0.70 12.66 7.04
N LYS A 70 -0.65 11.51 6.36
CA LYS A 70 0.59 10.70 6.26
C LYS A 70 1.69 11.45 5.53
N ALA A 71 1.38 12.11 4.40
CA ALA A 71 2.37 12.90 3.67
C ALA A 71 2.92 14.05 4.54
N LYS A 72 2.04 14.76 5.26
CA LYS A 72 2.42 15.78 6.24
C LYS A 72 3.27 15.20 7.37
N PHE A 73 2.82 14.10 7.98
CA PHE A 73 3.58 13.39 9.01
C PHE A 73 5.01 13.11 8.53
N PHE A 74 5.17 12.49 7.36
CA PHE A 74 6.48 12.14 6.84
C PHE A 74 7.31 13.33 6.37
N HIS A 75 6.67 14.41 5.91
CA HIS A 75 7.34 15.66 5.56
C HIS A 75 8.09 16.22 6.77
N TYR A 76 7.39 16.41 7.90
CA TYR A 76 8.00 16.95 9.13
C TYR A 76 8.87 15.91 9.85
N TYR A 77 8.41 14.67 9.97
CA TYR A 77 9.14 13.59 10.65
C TYR A 77 10.53 13.39 10.06
N SER A 78 10.65 13.29 8.73
CA SER A 78 11.96 13.00 8.10
C SER A 78 12.99 14.10 8.31
N GLN A 79 12.57 15.37 8.32
CA GLN A 79 13.44 16.51 8.56
C GLN A 79 13.87 16.57 10.03
N TRP A 80 12.90 16.56 10.95
CA TRP A 80 13.16 16.64 12.38
C TRP A 80 13.94 15.44 12.91
N ARG A 81 13.68 14.23 12.40
CA ARG A 81 14.40 13.02 12.80
C ARG A 81 15.87 13.12 12.45
N LYS A 82 16.17 13.56 11.22
CA LYS A 82 17.55 13.78 10.78
C LYS A 82 18.26 14.81 11.67
N GLU A 83 17.63 15.96 11.89
CA GLU A 83 18.22 17.02 12.73
C GLU A 83 18.42 16.57 14.17
N TYR A 84 17.47 15.83 14.74
CA TYR A 84 17.56 15.27 16.08
C TYR A 84 18.73 14.29 16.18
N GLU A 85 18.88 13.38 15.22
CA GLU A 85 19.99 12.41 15.20
C GLU A 85 21.36 13.07 15.01
N GLU A 86 21.45 14.07 14.11
CA GLU A 86 22.68 14.85 13.91
C GLU A 86 23.09 15.56 15.19
N ARG A 87 22.15 16.25 15.85
CA ARG A 87 22.39 16.90 17.14
C ARG A 87 22.73 15.90 18.24
N GLN A 88 22.03 14.76 18.30
CA GLN A 88 22.31 13.66 19.24
C GLN A 88 23.74 13.13 19.07
N ALA A 89 24.25 13.06 17.82
CA ALA A 89 25.61 12.64 17.53
C ALA A 89 26.67 13.71 17.89
N GLU A 90 26.29 14.99 17.90
CA GLU A 90 27.15 16.12 18.25
C GLU A 90 27.27 16.34 19.77
N LEU A 91 26.42 15.75 20.61
CA LEU A 91 26.55 15.88 22.07
C LEU A 91 27.90 15.33 22.54
N SER A 92 28.68 16.21 23.17
CA SER A 92 29.93 15.87 23.83
C SER A 92 29.64 15.19 25.18
N LYS A 93 30.66 14.63 25.85
CA LYS A 93 30.48 14.07 27.21
C LYS A 93 30.04 15.12 28.26
N GLU A 94 30.18 16.40 27.95
CA GLU A 94 29.88 17.52 28.86
C GLU A 94 28.52 18.16 28.53
N ASP A 95 28.13 18.18 27.24
CA ASP A 95 26.80 18.60 26.81
C ASP A 95 25.86 17.39 26.82
N LEU A 96 24.97 17.34 27.82
CA LEU A 96 23.97 16.28 27.98
C LEU A 96 22.59 16.65 27.40
N TYR A 97 22.46 17.84 26.82
CA TYR A 97 21.17 18.42 26.46
C TYR A 97 21.04 18.67 24.95
N ASN A 98 19.98 18.13 24.35
CA ASN A 98 19.58 18.44 22.99
C ASN A 98 18.46 19.51 23.01
N PRO A 99 18.69 20.72 22.46
CA PRO A 99 17.70 21.80 22.44
C PRO A 99 16.37 21.47 21.77
N MET A 100 16.31 20.42 20.94
CA MET A 100 15.05 19.94 20.37
C MET A 100 14.16 19.21 21.38
N GLU A 101 14.66 18.86 22.58
CA GLU A 101 13.82 18.20 23.59
C GLU A 101 12.77 19.13 24.18
N ASP A 102 13.10 20.40 24.42
CA ASP A 102 12.17 21.39 24.98
C ASP A 102 11.52 22.29 23.93
N ALA A 103 11.82 22.10 22.65
CA ALA A 103 11.18 22.88 21.59
C ALA A 103 9.71 22.50 21.43
N GLU A 104 8.86 23.53 21.25
CA GLU A 104 7.45 23.35 20.94
C GLU A 104 7.27 23.20 19.42
N PRO A 105 6.61 22.14 18.93
CA PRO A 105 6.48 21.89 17.50
C PRO A 105 5.72 23.01 16.78
N GLU A 106 4.86 23.74 17.49
CA GLU A 106 4.10 24.87 16.98
C GLU A 106 4.98 26.08 16.63
N GLN A 107 6.19 26.18 17.21
CA GLN A 107 7.17 27.23 16.92
C GLN A 107 8.10 26.87 15.75
N LEU A 108 8.13 25.58 15.36
CA LEU A 108 9.01 25.05 14.33
C LEU A 108 8.31 24.86 12.98
N VAL A 109 7.01 25.16 12.92
CA VAL A 109 6.20 25.02 11.72
C VAL A 109 5.71 26.39 11.27
N ASP A 110 6.07 26.78 10.05
CA ASP A 110 5.74 28.09 9.47
C ASP A 110 4.23 28.29 9.24
N SER A 111 3.47 27.19 9.11
CA SER A 111 2.02 27.21 8.86
C SER A 111 1.24 26.98 10.14
N GLU A 112 0.47 27.98 10.58
CA GLU A 112 -0.41 27.87 11.76
C GLU A 112 -1.48 26.75 11.62
N GLU A 113 -1.89 26.43 10.39
CA GLU A 113 -2.84 25.34 10.13
C GLU A 113 -2.17 23.97 10.32
N ASP A 114 -0.90 23.83 9.93
CA ASP A 114 -0.14 22.59 10.09
C ASP A 114 0.29 22.38 11.55
N ALA A 115 0.67 23.44 12.26
CA ALA A 115 1.00 23.40 13.69
C ALA A 115 -0.12 22.78 14.54
N LYS A 116 -1.38 23.02 14.16
CA LYS A 116 -2.58 22.49 14.84
C LYS A 116 -2.93 21.05 14.41
N SER A 117 -2.28 20.53 13.38
CA SER A 117 -2.59 19.19 12.86
C SER A 117 -2.12 18.09 13.83
N PRO A 118 -2.97 17.08 14.12
CA PRO A 118 -2.57 15.91 14.89
C PRO A 118 -1.34 15.19 14.29
N ALA A 119 -1.20 15.20 12.96
CA ALA A 119 -0.10 14.55 12.25
C ALA A 119 1.27 15.19 12.56
N VAL A 120 1.31 16.51 12.74
CA VAL A 120 2.55 17.23 13.06
C VAL A 120 2.96 16.97 14.51
N LYS A 121 2.00 16.96 15.44
CA LYS A 121 2.23 16.60 16.84
C LYS A 121 2.72 15.14 16.95
N ALA A 122 2.09 14.23 16.21
CA ALA A 122 2.53 12.85 16.11
C ALA A 122 3.95 12.75 15.54
N ALA A 123 4.28 13.48 14.48
CA ALA A 123 5.63 13.51 13.89
C ALA A 123 6.69 13.98 14.89
N TRP A 124 6.39 14.99 15.70
CA TRP A 124 7.29 15.49 16.76
C TRP A 124 7.58 14.41 17.81
N THR A 125 6.54 13.73 18.30
CA THR A 125 6.70 12.63 19.27
C THR A 125 7.42 11.41 18.68
N ALA A 126 7.13 11.10 17.42
CA ALA A 126 7.76 10.00 16.70
C ALA A 126 9.25 10.29 16.46
N MET A 127 9.63 11.53 16.16
CA MET A 127 11.02 11.93 15.99
C MET A 127 11.85 11.64 17.25
N LYS A 128 11.35 11.99 18.44
CA LYS A 128 12.07 11.76 19.71
C LYS A 128 12.21 10.27 20.02
N THR A 129 11.14 9.50 19.80
CA THR A 129 11.06 8.10 20.20
C THR A 129 11.52 7.09 19.13
N GLY A 130 11.61 7.53 17.87
CA GLY A 130 11.80 6.66 16.70
C GLY A 130 10.60 5.74 16.39
N LYS A 131 9.46 5.93 17.06
CA LYS A 131 8.28 5.07 16.90
C LYS A 131 7.19 5.78 16.12
N ILE A 132 6.92 5.29 14.91
CA ILE A 132 5.85 5.80 14.05
C ILE A 132 4.51 5.19 14.49
N PRO A 133 3.49 6.01 14.82
CA PRO A 133 2.16 5.51 15.15
C PRO A 133 1.54 4.71 13.99
N GLU A 134 0.77 3.67 14.33
CA GLU A 134 0.19 2.72 13.37
C GLU A 134 -0.62 3.42 12.26
N GLU A 135 -1.36 4.46 12.61
CA GLU A 135 -2.17 5.26 11.67
C GLU A 135 -1.35 5.97 10.58
N TYR A 136 -0.08 6.25 10.85
CA TYR A 136 0.83 6.90 9.90
C TYR A 136 1.77 5.91 9.19
N GLN A 137 1.77 4.64 9.59
CA GLN A 137 2.61 3.64 8.92
C GLN A 137 2.09 3.39 7.48
N PRO A 138 3.01 3.32 6.49
CA PRO A 138 2.64 2.99 5.13
C PRO A 138 2.25 1.51 5.04
N THR A 139 1.18 1.25 4.31
CA THR A 139 0.77 -0.10 3.90
C THR A 139 1.79 -0.72 2.93
N ILE A 140 1.69 -2.03 2.68
CA ILE A 140 2.59 -2.72 1.76
C ILE A 140 2.50 -2.13 0.34
N SER A 141 1.30 -1.75 -0.13
CA SER A 141 1.17 -1.10 -1.44
C SER A 141 1.76 0.30 -1.47
N GLU A 142 1.49 1.13 -0.45
CA GLU A 142 2.08 2.48 -0.34
C GLU A 142 3.62 2.42 -0.35
N LEU A 143 4.20 1.46 0.39
CA LEU A 143 5.65 1.23 0.37
C LEU A 143 6.15 0.86 -1.02
N ALA A 144 5.43 0.00 -1.74
CA ALA A 144 5.83 -0.43 -3.07
C ALA A 144 5.80 0.74 -4.07
N GLU A 145 4.85 1.66 -3.94
CA GLU A 145 4.76 2.88 -4.74
C GLU A 145 5.88 3.86 -4.41
N GLU A 146 6.17 4.10 -3.13
CA GLU A 146 7.31 4.93 -2.72
C GLU A 146 8.64 4.34 -3.20
N TRP A 147 8.81 3.02 -3.06
CA TRP A 147 9.98 2.30 -3.56
C TRP A 147 10.09 2.43 -5.08
N ALA A 148 8.98 2.35 -5.82
CA ALA A 148 8.98 2.47 -7.27
C ALA A 148 9.43 3.87 -7.72
N LYS A 149 8.96 4.94 -7.06
CA LYS A 149 9.42 6.31 -7.31
C LYS A 149 10.91 6.47 -7.04
N TRP A 150 11.40 5.89 -5.93
CA TRP A 150 12.83 5.91 -5.61
C TRP A 150 13.68 5.11 -6.62
N ALA A 151 13.12 4.06 -7.21
CA ALA A 151 13.81 3.15 -8.12
C ALA A 151 13.78 3.60 -9.58
N GLU A 152 13.00 4.62 -9.95
CA GLU A 152 12.76 5.07 -11.33
C GLU A 152 14.07 5.43 -12.06
N ASP A 153 15.00 6.09 -11.38
CA ASP A 153 16.31 6.50 -11.89
C ASP A 153 17.43 5.48 -11.61
N LYS A 154 17.17 4.46 -10.80
CA LYS A 154 18.19 3.52 -10.28
C LYS A 154 18.06 2.09 -10.81
N LYS A 155 16.88 1.71 -11.29
CA LYS A 155 16.55 0.34 -11.69
C LYS A 155 15.83 0.35 -13.04
N ASN A 156 15.92 -0.76 -13.76
CA ASN A 156 15.20 -0.88 -15.03
C ASN A 156 13.67 -0.99 -14.82
N ALA A 157 12.90 -0.55 -15.82
CA ALA A 157 11.44 -0.50 -15.73
C ALA A 157 10.80 -1.88 -15.44
N LYS A 158 11.37 -2.96 -16.01
CA LYS A 158 10.91 -4.34 -15.75
C LYS A 158 11.09 -4.74 -14.28
N TYR A 159 12.19 -4.31 -13.67
CA TYR A 159 12.52 -4.57 -12.27
C TYR A 159 11.53 -3.86 -11.34
N VAL A 160 11.17 -2.63 -11.69
CA VAL A 160 10.19 -1.81 -10.96
C VAL A 160 8.78 -2.41 -11.08
N SER A 161 8.36 -2.74 -12.30
CA SER A 161 7.05 -3.38 -12.58
C SER A 161 6.88 -4.73 -11.87
N ALA A 162 7.96 -5.52 -11.79
CA ALA A 162 7.96 -6.80 -11.09
C ALA A 162 7.63 -6.64 -9.60
N MET A 163 8.15 -5.60 -8.92
CA MET A 163 7.85 -5.35 -7.51
C MET A 163 6.34 -5.15 -7.29
N SER A 164 5.72 -4.29 -8.10
CA SER A 164 4.26 -4.05 -8.02
C SER A 164 3.47 -5.34 -8.23
N THR A 165 3.91 -6.20 -9.15
CA THR A 165 3.27 -7.49 -9.40
C THR A 165 3.34 -8.40 -8.18
N TYR A 166 4.51 -8.48 -7.53
CA TYR A 166 4.72 -9.35 -6.36
C TYR A 166 3.96 -8.86 -5.14
N VAL A 167 3.93 -7.54 -4.93
CA VAL A 167 3.15 -6.90 -3.87
C VAL A 167 1.66 -7.14 -4.06
N LYS A 168 1.14 -6.97 -5.28
CA LYS A 168 -0.28 -7.29 -5.58
C LYS A 168 -0.62 -8.74 -5.27
N ALA A 169 0.27 -9.68 -5.60
CA ALA A 169 0.06 -11.09 -5.28
C ALA A 169 0.05 -11.34 -3.75
N LEU A 170 0.92 -10.66 -2.99
CA LEU A 170 0.94 -10.74 -1.53
C LEU A 170 -0.34 -10.16 -0.91
N VAL A 171 -0.75 -8.96 -1.33
CA VAL A 171 -1.99 -8.32 -0.86
C VAL A 171 -3.21 -9.19 -1.16
N ALA A 172 -3.27 -9.78 -2.36
CA ALA A 172 -4.32 -10.72 -2.72
C ALA A 172 -4.34 -11.97 -1.82
N PHE A 173 -3.16 -12.50 -1.45
CA PHE A 173 -3.04 -13.64 -0.54
C PHE A 173 -3.46 -13.29 0.90
N LEU A 174 -3.08 -12.11 1.39
CA LEU A 174 -3.47 -11.63 2.72
C LEU A 174 -4.96 -11.24 2.79
N GLY A 175 -5.59 -10.98 1.64
CA GLY A 175 -7.00 -10.60 1.53
C GLY A 175 -7.27 -9.12 1.85
N ARG A 176 -6.26 -8.39 2.31
CA ARG A 176 -6.30 -6.94 2.57
C ARG A 176 -4.90 -6.35 2.38
N ASP A 177 -4.85 -5.04 2.15
CA ASP A 177 -3.59 -4.31 2.16
C ASP A 177 -3.18 -4.04 3.61
N GLU A 178 -2.15 -4.75 4.06
CA GLU A 178 -1.73 -4.71 5.45
C GLU A 178 -0.55 -3.78 5.71
N LEU A 179 -0.32 -3.49 6.98
CA LEU A 179 0.95 -2.96 7.43
C LEU A 179 2.06 -4.01 7.31
N PRO A 180 3.27 -3.61 6.90
CA PRO A 180 4.41 -4.51 6.78
C PRO A 180 4.67 -5.26 8.08
N CYS A 181 4.72 -4.56 9.21
CA CYS A 181 5.00 -5.11 10.54
C CYS A 181 4.04 -6.23 10.98
N ASN A 182 2.83 -6.28 10.41
CA ASN A 182 1.83 -7.32 10.70
C ASN A 182 2.07 -8.61 9.90
N VAL A 183 2.96 -8.60 8.91
CA VAL A 183 3.33 -9.80 8.15
C VAL A 183 4.32 -10.63 8.96
N THR A 184 3.83 -11.74 9.50
CA THR A 184 4.65 -12.69 10.26
C THR A 184 5.47 -13.60 9.34
N SER A 185 6.58 -14.15 9.83
CA SER A 185 7.36 -15.17 9.09
C SER A 185 6.51 -16.39 8.71
N GLY A 186 5.52 -16.76 9.52
CA GLY A 186 4.59 -17.85 9.21
C GLY A 186 3.61 -17.54 8.09
N GLN A 187 3.17 -16.28 7.94
CA GLN A 187 2.39 -15.84 6.77
C GLN A 187 3.27 -15.77 5.52
N ALA A 188 4.51 -15.29 5.68
CA ALA A 188 5.49 -15.25 4.59
C ALA A 188 5.78 -16.65 4.05
N GLN A 189 6.00 -17.65 4.92
CA GLN A 189 6.20 -19.04 4.49
C GLN A 189 4.95 -19.60 3.78
N ARG A 190 3.75 -19.41 4.35
CA ARG A 190 2.50 -19.87 3.71
C ARG A 190 2.25 -19.23 2.34
N PHE A 191 2.65 -17.97 2.15
CA PHE A 191 2.59 -17.33 0.85
C PHE A 191 3.53 -18.01 -0.16
N ILE A 192 4.77 -18.28 0.23
CA ILE A 192 5.76 -18.99 -0.59
C ILE A 192 5.27 -20.39 -0.98
N ASP A 193 4.72 -21.13 -0.03
CA ASP A 193 4.18 -22.47 -0.26
C ASP A 193 2.97 -22.42 -1.21
N GLY A 194 2.05 -21.46 -1.00
CA GLY A 194 0.91 -21.24 -1.89
C GLY A 194 1.30 -20.90 -3.33
N LEU A 195 2.40 -20.17 -3.54
CA LEU A 195 2.93 -19.92 -4.88
C LEU A 195 3.43 -21.21 -5.55
N LEU A 196 4.12 -22.08 -4.80
CA LEU A 196 4.59 -23.38 -5.31
C LEU A 196 3.42 -24.33 -5.62
N GLU A 197 2.39 -24.33 -4.77
CA GLU A 197 1.17 -25.11 -4.97
C GLU A 197 0.40 -24.67 -6.21
N SER A 198 0.34 -23.36 -6.46
CA SER A 198 -0.25 -22.77 -7.69
C SER A 198 0.53 -23.10 -8.98
N GLY A 199 1.63 -23.84 -8.89
CA GLY A 199 2.41 -24.31 -10.03
C GLY A 199 3.53 -23.38 -10.48
N LYS A 200 3.86 -22.32 -9.71
CA LYS A 200 5.02 -21.48 -10.03
C LYS A 200 6.32 -22.24 -9.80
N SER A 201 7.30 -22.03 -10.68
CA SER A 201 8.63 -22.64 -10.54
C SER A 201 9.34 -22.15 -9.28
N ALA A 202 10.21 -22.98 -8.71
CA ALA A 202 11.05 -22.61 -7.57
C ALA A 202 11.89 -21.35 -7.84
N SER A 203 12.38 -21.18 -9.07
CA SER A 203 13.12 -19.98 -9.49
C SER A 203 12.23 -18.74 -9.43
N THR A 204 11.00 -18.83 -9.95
CA THR A 204 10.03 -17.73 -9.89
C THR A 204 9.72 -17.36 -8.44
N VAL A 205 9.44 -18.34 -7.58
CA VAL A 205 9.14 -18.10 -6.17
C VAL A 205 10.33 -17.49 -5.42
N THR A 206 11.55 -17.89 -5.78
CA THR A 206 12.78 -17.25 -5.26
C THR A 206 12.85 -15.77 -5.64
N HIS A 207 12.46 -15.39 -6.86
CA HIS A 207 12.39 -13.98 -7.24
C HIS A 207 11.34 -13.20 -6.43
N TYR A 208 10.17 -13.79 -6.14
CA TYR A 208 9.16 -13.17 -5.27
C TYR A 208 9.76 -12.90 -3.88
N LYS A 209 10.34 -13.93 -3.25
CA LYS A 209 10.99 -13.82 -1.94
C LYS A 209 12.04 -12.71 -1.92
N SER A 210 13.02 -12.76 -2.83
CA SER A 210 14.15 -11.81 -2.85
C SER A 210 13.68 -10.35 -3.00
N LYS A 211 12.59 -10.14 -3.74
CA LYS A 211 12.04 -8.81 -3.99
C LYS A 211 11.27 -8.26 -2.81
N LEU A 212 10.42 -9.07 -2.20
CA LEU A 212 9.73 -8.69 -0.98
C LEU A 212 10.73 -8.44 0.16
N GLN A 213 11.83 -9.20 0.20
CA GLN A 213 12.94 -8.97 1.11
C GLN A 213 13.67 -7.64 0.83
N GLU A 214 13.89 -7.28 -0.43
CA GLU A 214 14.45 -5.97 -0.82
C GLU A 214 13.53 -4.83 -0.39
N LEU A 215 12.23 -4.92 -0.67
CA LEU A 215 11.24 -3.92 -0.27
C LEU A 215 11.26 -3.70 1.24
N TRP A 216 11.31 -4.79 2.02
CA TRP A 216 11.39 -4.72 3.47
C TRP A 216 12.66 -4.02 3.95
N ARG A 217 13.82 -4.44 3.43
CA ARG A 217 15.11 -3.81 3.79
C ARG A 217 15.10 -2.33 3.46
N TRP A 218 14.60 -1.98 2.28
CA TRP A 218 14.45 -0.59 1.85
C TRP A 218 13.55 0.21 2.81
N ALA A 219 12.42 -0.37 3.23
CA ALA A 219 11.50 0.27 4.16
C ALA A 219 12.13 0.49 5.54
N VAL A 220 12.80 -0.52 6.10
CA VAL A 220 13.49 -0.41 7.40
C VAL A 220 14.61 0.63 7.35
N THR A 221 15.43 0.65 6.30
CA THR A 221 16.51 1.65 6.17
C THR A 221 16.02 3.10 6.05
N ARG A 222 14.72 3.31 5.79
CA ARG A 222 14.08 4.62 5.72
C ARG A 222 13.10 4.86 6.86
N GLU A 223 13.17 4.00 7.88
CA GLU A 223 12.28 4.02 9.04
C GLU A 223 10.80 3.96 8.68
N ARG A 224 10.46 3.44 7.49
CA ARG A 224 9.07 3.31 7.04
C ARG A 224 8.39 2.06 7.58
N ALA A 225 9.18 1.09 8.02
CA ALA A 225 8.72 -0.14 8.65
C ALA A 225 9.62 -0.47 9.85
N SER A 226 9.07 -1.23 10.80
CA SER A 226 9.79 -1.69 11.99
C SER A 226 9.65 -3.20 12.16
N GLY A 227 10.53 -3.77 12.97
CA GLY A 227 10.54 -5.20 13.27
C GLY A 227 11.40 -6.04 12.33
N ASP A 228 11.38 -7.35 12.61
CA ASP A 228 12.19 -8.33 11.88
C ASP A 228 11.67 -8.57 10.48
N ASN A 229 12.59 -8.82 9.54
CA ASN A 229 12.23 -9.12 8.17
C ASN A 229 11.58 -10.51 8.06
N PRO A 230 10.27 -10.61 7.73
CA PRO A 230 9.56 -11.88 7.73
C PRO A 230 10.05 -12.81 6.62
N TRP A 231 10.69 -12.27 5.58
CA TRP A 231 11.17 -13.01 4.42
C TRP A 231 12.55 -13.64 4.63
N LEU A 232 13.34 -13.18 5.60
CA LEU A 232 14.76 -13.56 5.74
C LEU A 232 14.94 -15.08 5.84
N ASN A 233 14.18 -15.72 6.72
CA ASN A 233 14.31 -17.14 7.06
C ASN A 233 13.32 -18.06 6.35
N THR A 234 12.52 -17.53 5.42
CA THR A 234 11.59 -18.36 4.62
C THR A 234 12.36 -19.27 3.68
N LYS A 235 11.91 -20.51 3.49
CA LYS A 235 12.55 -21.48 2.59
C LYS A 235 11.68 -21.74 1.37
N VAL A 236 12.31 -21.85 0.21
CA VAL A 236 11.65 -22.23 -1.05
C VAL A 236 11.89 -23.72 -1.26
N GLU A 237 10.99 -24.56 -0.76
CA GLU A 237 11.12 -26.02 -0.82
C GLU A 237 10.16 -26.59 -1.87
N ALA A 238 10.59 -26.60 -3.13
CA ALA A 238 9.81 -27.22 -4.18
C ALA A 238 9.79 -28.75 -4.05
N SER A 239 8.62 -29.37 -4.23
CA SER A 239 8.48 -30.83 -4.25
C SER A 239 9.40 -31.46 -5.30
N ARG A 240 10.14 -32.52 -4.95
CA ARG A 240 11.04 -33.26 -5.86
C ARG A 240 10.36 -33.72 -7.15
N LYS A 241 9.03 -33.90 -7.15
CA LYS A 241 8.26 -34.29 -8.34
C LYS A 241 8.01 -33.12 -9.31
N LYS A 242 8.02 -31.87 -8.81
CA LYS A 242 7.79 -30.62 -9.57
C LYS A 242 9.06 -29.78 -9.76
N SER A 243 10.21 -30.25 -9.28
CA SER A 243 11.45 -29.46 -9.29
C SER A 243 12.20 -29.45 -10.62
N LYS A 244 11.81 -30.31 -11.58
CA LYS A 244 12.37 -30.25 -12.93
C LYS A 244 11.70 -29.10 -13.67
N SER A 245 12.46 -28.04 -13.94
CA SER A 245 12.06 -26.99 -14.85
C SER A 245 11.78 -27.60 -16.22
N GLU A 246 10.55 -27.41 -16.71
CA GLU A 246 10.24 -27.59 -18.12
C GLU A 246 10.97 -26.47 -18.87
N HIS A 247 12.19 -26.75 -19.29
CA HIS A 247 12.89 -25.87 -20.23
C HIS A 247 12.27 -26.08 -21.60
N TYR A 248 11.95 -24.98 -22.29
CA TYR A 248 11.72 -25.02 -23.73
C TYR A 248 12.93 -25.72 -24.36
N ARG A 249 12.68 -26.80 -25.11
CA ARG A 249 13.75 -27.44 -25.86
C ARG A 249 14.20 -26.52 -26.98
N ASN A 250 15.47 -26.63 -27.35
CA ASN A 250 15.94 -25.98 -28.57
C ASN A 250 15.23 -26.59 -29.78
N PHE A 251 14.98 -25.77 -30.81
CA PHE A 251 14.49 -26.24 -32.10
C PHE A 251 15.52 -27.16 -32.75
N THR A 252 15.05 -28.18 -33.46
CA THR A 252 15.89 -28.96 -34.37
C THR A 252 16.10 -28.20 -35.68
N ASP A 253 17.10 -28.61 -36.46
CA ASP A 253 17.38 -27.99 -37.77
C ASP A 253 16.19 -28.12 -38.73
N ASP A 254 15.47 -29.26 -38.69
CA ASP A 254 14.25 -29.48 -39.48
C ASP A 254 13.12 -28.53 -39.08
N GLU A 255 12.93 -28.31 -37.77
CA GLU A 255 11.91 -27.40 -37.24
C GLU A 255 12.23 -25.94 -37.55
N LEU A 256 13.51 -25.57 -37.46
CA LEU A 256 13.98 -24.25 -37.88
C LEU A 256 13.73 -24.03 -39.38
N THR A 257 14.00 -25.04 -40.20
CA THR A 257 13.77 -24.98 -41.64
C THR A 257 12.29 -24.83 -41.97
N GLU A 258 11.42 -25.54 -41.24
CA GLU A 258 9.97 -25.42 -41.39
C GLU A 258 9.43 -24.07 -40.91
N ILE A 259 9.93 -23.55 -39.79
CA ILE A 259 9.57 -22.22 -39.27
C ILE A 259 10.00 -21.16 -40.28
N LEU A 260 11.24 -21.20 -40.78
CA LEU A 260 11.75 -20.23 -41.75
C LEU A 260 10.98 -20.30 -43.08
N ALA A 261 10.61 -21.49 -43.54
CA ALA A 261 9.82 -21.66 -44.76
C ALA A 261 8.38 -21.15 -44.62
N LYS A 262 7.78 -21.25 -43.43
CA LYS A 262 6.43 -20.75 -43.12
C LYS A 262 6.41 -19.28 -42.70
N THR A 263 7.56 -18.73 -42.30
CA THR A 263 7.68 -17.31 -41.93
C THR A 263 7.85 -16.50 -43.20
N GLU A 264 6.81 -15.77 -43.59
CA GLU A 264 6.88 -14.82 -44.71
C GLU A 264 7.72 -13.59 -44.30
N TYR A 265 9.05 -13.77 -44.31
CA TYR A 265 10.03 -12.76 -43.91
C TYR A 265 9.83 -11.42 -44.64
N ASP A 266 9.39 -11.47 -45.89
CA ASP A 266 9.10 -10.30 -46.72
C ASP A 266 7.91 -9.46 -46.22
N LYS A 267 6.94 -10.06 -45.52
CA LYS A 267 5.80 -9.31 -44.94
C LYS A 267 6.16 -8.65 -43.61
N LEU A 268 7.06 -9.26 -42.84
CA LEU A 268 7.62 -8.69 -41.59
C LEU A 268 8.44 -7.42 -41.85
N ASN A 269 9.05 -7.29 -43.03
CA ASN A 269 9.85 -6.11 -43.43
C ASN A 269 9.04 -5.05 -44.22
N SER A 270 7.73 -5.23 -44.38
CA SER A 270 6.87 -4.20 -44.97
C SER A 270 6.53 -3.14 -43.91
N LYS A 271 6.56 -1.85 -44.28
CA LYS A 271 6.17 -0.71 -43.42
C LYS A 271 4.72 -0.77 -42.89
N THR A 272 3.97 -1.81 -43.26
CA THR A 272 2.53 -2.00 -43.04
C THR A 272 2.21 -3.26 -42.25
N TRP A 273 3.17 -3.87 -41.55
CA TRP A 273 2.83 -4.95 -40.61
C TRP A 273 2.10 -4.37 -39.40
N ALA A 274 0.78 -4.29 -39.48
CA ALA A 274 -0.09 -4.12 -38.33
C ALA A 274 -0.21 -5.48 -37.63
N TYR A 275 0.34 -5.56 -36.41
CA TYR A 275 0.16 -6.70 -35.53
C TYR A 275 -1.36 -6.91 -35.28
N PRO A 276 -1.92 -8.10 -35.50
CA PRO A 276 -3.32 -8.39 -35.17
C PRO A 276 -3.58 -8.37 -33.66
#